data_AF-A0A7L5E772-F1
#
_entry.id   AF-A0A7L5E772-F1
#
_cell.length_a   1.000
_cell.length_b   1.000
_cell.length_c   1.000
_cell.angle_alpha   90.00
_cell.angle_beta   90.00
_cell.angle_gamma   90.00
#
_symmetry.space_group_name_H-M   'P 1'
#
loop_
_entity.id
_entity.type
_entity.pdbx_description
1 polymer ?
#
loop_
_entity_poly.entity_id
_entity_poly.type
_entity_poly.pdbx_seq_one_letter_code
_entity_poly.pdbx_strand_id
1 'polypeptide(L)'
;MRNFRILLFQFYKPLFFWNLLFSVAGIADLWINGFGQLVGSFIVKFVGYAASVGFQYYFSPQVYYYYHNAGYRLKNLYAGAFALDFFMYLLYVFLFYIISFIGC
;
A
#
# COMPACT_ATOMS: atom_id res chain seq x y z
N MET A 1 -22.11 4.26 -9.30
CA MET A 1 -21.55 5.42 -8.57
C MET A 1 -20.43 6.03 -9.41
N ARG A 2 -20.64 7.20 -10.01
CA ARG A 2 -19.90 7.65 -11.20
C ARG A 2 -18.43 8.05 -10.95
N ASN A 3 -18.03 8.36 -9.71
CA ASN A 3 -16.72 8.99 -9.42
C ASN A 3 -15.84 8.28 -8.37
N PHE A 4 -16.14 7.04 -7.98
CA PHE A 4 -15.41 6.33 -6.91
C PHE A 4 -13.89 6.24 -7.16
N ARG A 5 -13.46 6.06 -8.42
CA ARG A 5 -12.03 5.98 -8.79
C ARG A 5 -11.26 7.27 -8.49
N ILE A 6 -11.87 8.43 -8.79
CA ILE A 6 -11.25 9.74 -8.57
C ILE A 6 -11.09 9.99 -7.06
N LEU A 7 -12.14 9.67 -6.29
CA LEU A 7 -12.10 9.77 -4.83
C LEU A 7 -11.06 8.84 -4.22
N LEU A 8 -10.96 7.60 -4.70
CA LEU A 8 -9.96 6.65 -4.23
C LEU A 8 -8.54 7.15 -4.53
N PHE A 9 -8.32 7.72 -5.71
CA PHE A 9 -7.03 8.31 -6.07
C PHE A 9 -6.67 9.50 -5.19
N GLN A 10 -7.64 10.38 -4.93
CA GLN A 10 -7.45 11.54 -4.05
C GLN A 10 -7.20 11.13 -2.60
N PHE A 11 -7.88 10.09 -2.13
CA PHE A 11 -7.66 9.48 -0.82
C PHE A 11 -6.28 8.83 -0.71
N TYR A 12 -5.82 8.17 -1.77
CA TYR A 12 -4.56 7.43 -1.80
C TYR A 12 -3.33 8.33 -1.93
N LYS A 13 -3.45 9.47 -2.59
CA LYS A 13 -2.34 10.40 -2.86
C LYS A 13 -1.42 10.69 -1.66
N PRO A 14 -1.92 11.06 -0.45
CA PRO A 14 -1.05 11.28 0.71
C PRO A 14 -0.40 9.99 1.25
N LEU A 15 -1.06 8.85 1.09
CA LEU A 15 -0.56 7.54 1.54
C LEU A 15 0.47 6.94 0.58
N PHE A 16 0.53 7.42 -0.66
CA PHE A 16 1.35 6.85 -1.72
C PHE A 16 2.84 6.78 -1.34
N PHE A 17 3.42 7.90 -0.89
CA PHE A 17 4.85 7.94 -0.55
C PHE A 17 5.18 7.03 0.63
N TRP A 18 4.29 6.96 1.62
CA TRP A 18 4.45 6.07 2.77
C TRP A 18 4.45 4.61 2.34
N ASN A 19 3.43 4.20 1.57
CA ASN A 19 3.33 2.84 1.08
C ASN A 19 4.47 2.46 0.12
N LEU A 20 4.96 3.43 -0.67
CA LEU A 20 6.13 3.26 -1.53
C LEU A 20 7.39 2.96 -0.71
N LEU A 21 7.63 3.68 0.39
CA LEU A 21 8.76 3.43 1.28
C LEU A 21 8.74 2.00 1.84
N PHE A 22 7.57 1.51 2.28
CA PHE A 22 7.44 0.13 2.76
C PHE A 22 7.57 -0.90 1.65
N SER A 23 7.13 -0.60 0.43
CA SER A 23 7.40 -1.46 -0.74
C SER A 23 8.90 -1.59 -1.00
N VAL A 24 9.63 -0.46 -0.98
CA VAL A 24 11.09 -0.45 -1.19
C VAL A 24 11.80 -1.18 -0.06
N ALA A 25 11.40 -0.96 1.19
CA ALA A 25 11.94 -1.68 2.35
C ALA A 25 11.73 -3.20 2.23
N GLY A 26 10.55 -3.63 1.78
CA GLY A 26 10.29 -5.05 1.54
C GLY A 26 11.19 -5.65 0.45
N ILE A 27 11.39 -4.93 -0.66
CA ILE A 27 12.29 -5.40 -1.74
C ILE A 27 13.75 -5.42 -1.27
N ALA A 28 14.17 -4.41 -0.50
CA ALA A 28 15.52 -4.37 0.07
C ALA A 28 15.77 -5.56 1.01
N ASP A 29 14.78 -5.95 1.82
CA ASP A 29 14.84 -7.15 2.65
C ASP A 29 15.01 -8.42 1.81
N LEU A 30 14.29 -8.54 0.69
CA LEU A 30 14.43 -9.66 -0.25
C LEU A 30 15.78 -9.68 -0.96
N TRP A 31 16.38 -8.52 -1.22
CA TRP A 31 17.70 -8.46 -1.82
C TRP A 31 18.77 -8.96 -0.86
N ILE A 32 18.72 -8.57 0.42
CA ILE A 32 19.73 -8.94 1.41
C ILE A 32 19.59 -10.41 1.83
N ASN A 33 18.36 -10.85 2.09
CA ASN A 33 18.07 -12.17 2.68
C ASN A 33 17.64 -13.23 1.65
N GLY A 34 17.38 -12.83 0.41
CA GLY A 34 16.90 -13.70 -0.67
C GLY A 34 15.41 -14.05 -0.57
N PHE A 35 14.94 -14.87 -1.52
CA PHE A 35 13.54 -15.28 -1.62
C PHE A 35 13.03 -16.15 -0.47
N GLY A 36 13.91 -16.68 0.39
CA GLY A 36 13.51 -17.37 1.62
C GLY A 36 12.75 -16.45 2.58
N GLN A 37 12.97 -15.13 2.50
CA GLN A 37 12.36 -14.12 3.37
C GLN A 37 11.09 -13.48 2.77
N LEU A 38 10.48 -14.11 1.75
CA LEU A 38 9.28 -13.61 1.08
C LEU A 38 8.11 -13.32 2.04
N VAL A 39 7.92 -14.17 3.04
CA VAL A 39 6.91 -13.96 4.09
C VAL A 39 7.25 -12.73 4.95
N GLY A 40 8.51 -12.54 5.32
CA GLY A 40 8.97 -11.37 6.07
C GLY A 40 8.72 -10.06 5.31
N SER A 41 9.02 -10.06 4.02
CA SER A 41 8.78 -8.91 3.15
C SER A 41 7.29 -8.55 3.04
N PHE A 42 6.40 -9.56 2.96
CA PHE A 42 4.96 -9.32 3.04
C PHE A 42 4.54 -8.73 4.40
N ILE A 43 5.09 -9.23 5.51
CA ILE A 43 4.80 -8.69 6.84
C ILE A 43 5.18 -7.21 6.92
N VAL A 44 6.36 -6.82 6.42
CA VAL A 44 6.79 -5.42 6.33
C VAL A 44 5.75 -4.58 5.58
N LYS A 45 5.23 -5.09 4.45
CA LYS A 45 4.20 -4.40 3.67
C LYS A 45 2.89 -4.23 4.45
N PHE A 46 2.41 -5.27 5.12
CA PHE A 46 1.20 -5.22 5.94
C PHE A 46 1.35 -4.25 7.12
N VAL A 47 2.50 -4.25 7.79
CA VAL A 47 2.80 -3.31 8.89
C VAL A 47 2.82 -1.87 8.37
N GLY A 48 3.45 -1.63 7.21
CA GLY A 48 3.47 -0.32 6.57
C GLY A 48 2.07 0.22 6.26
N TYR A 49 1.22 -0.64 5.70
CA TYR A 49 -0.17 -0.30 5.44
C TYR A 49 -0.95 -0.03 6.74
N ALA A 50 -0.83 -0.90 7.75
CA ALA A 50 -1.49 -0.72 9.04
C ALA A 50 -1.06 0.60 9.73
N ALA A 51 0.23 0.93 9.65
CA ALA A 51 0.77 2.20 10.15
C ALA A 51 0.17 3.40 9.39
N SER A 52 0.00 3.28 8.06
CA SER A 52 -0.63 4.33 7.24
C SER A 52 -2.09 4.58 7.63
N VAL A 53 -2.85 3.51 7.87
CA VAL A 53 -4.24 3.59 8.33
C VAL A 53 -4.32 4.20 9.72
N GLY A 54 -3.46 3.76 10.64
CA GLY A 54 -3.39 4.29 12.01
C GLY A 54 -3.03 5.78 12.02
N PHE A 55 -2.05 6.19 11.23
CA PHE A 55 -1.64 7.59 11.10
C PHE A 55 -2.79 8.45 10.58
N GLN A 56 -3.44 8.04 9.49
CA GLN A 56 -4.54 8.79 8.91
C GLN A 56 -5.76 8.84 9.84
N TYR A 57 -6.04 7.74 10.55
CA TYR A 57 -7.13 7.68 11.52
C TYR A 57 -6.91 8.64 12.70
N TYR A 58 -5.68 8.70 13.22
CA TYR A 58 -5.35 9.53 14.38
C TYR A 58 -5.18 11.02 14.03
N PHE A 59 -4.43 11.32 12.97
CA PHE A 59 -4.03 12.70 12.65
C PHE A 59 -4.99 13.41 11.70
N SER A 60 -5.89 12.70 11.03
CA SER A 60 -6.77 13.28 10.00
C SER A 60 -8.25 12.92 10.21
N PRO A 61 -8.86 13.26 11.35
CA PRO A 61 -10.29 13.02 11.59
C PRO A 61 -11.19 13.77 10.58
N GLN A 62 -10.70 14.88 10.04
CA GLN A 62 -11.35 15.66 8.98
C GLN A 62 -11.65 14.81 7.74
N VAL A 63 -10.75 13.89 7.41
CA VAL A 63 -10.87 12.99 6.26
C VAL A 63 -12.05 12.04 6.47
N TYR A 64 -12.23 11.51 7.68
CA TYR A 64 -13.39 10.70 8.02
C TYR A 64 -14.69 11.46 7.75
N TYR A 65 -14.83 12.68 8.27
CA TYR A 65 -16.04 13.49 8.09
C TYR A 65 -16.30 13.85 6.62
N TYR A 66 -15.26 14.20 5.86
CA TYR A 66 -15.39 14.54 4.44
C TYR A 66 -16.00 13.39 3.63
N TYR A 67 -15.43 12.18 3.73
CA TYR A 67 -15.90 11.04 2.96
C TYR A 67 -17.21 10.47 3.50
N HIS A 68 -17.46 10.59 4.81
CA HIS A 68 -18.74 10.22 5.42
C HIS A 68 -19.89 11.11 4.91
N ASN A 69 -19.70 12.43 4.90
CA ASN A 69 -20.70 13.39 4.39
C ASN A 69 -20.95 13.24 2.88
N ALA A 70 -19.96 12.76 2.13
CA ALA A 70 -20.10 12.42 0.72
C ALA A 70 -20.80 11.06 0.46
N GLY A 71 -21.24 10.36 1.52
CA GLY A 71 -21.97 9.09 1.43
C GLY A 71 -21.08 7.86 1.20
N TYR A 72 -19.75 7.98 1.36
CA TYR A 72 -18.82 6.87 1.16
C TYR A 72 -18.47 6.18 2.47
N ARG A 73 -18.42 4.85 2.44
CA ARG A 73 -17.91 4.04 3.55
C ARG A 73 -16.38 4.05 3.52
N LEU A 74 -15.75 4.60 4.56
CA LEU A 74 -14.29 4.72 4.67
C LEU A 74 -13.57 3.37 4.53
N LYS A 75 -14.18 2.30 5.06
CA LYS A 75 -13.67 0.92 4.95
C LYS A 75 -13.41 0.50 3.50
N ASN A 76 -14.27 0.90 2.56
CA ASN A 76 -14.13 0.55 1.15
C ASN A 76 -13.00 1.35 0.48
N LEU A 77 -12.78 2.60 0.90
CA LEU A 77 -11.68 3.42 0.41
C LEU A 77 -10.33 2.87 0.88
N TYR A 78 -10.23 2.50 2.16
CA TYR A 78 -9.05 1.83 2.70
C TYR A 78 -8.80 0.49 1.99
N ALA A 79 -9.79 -0.39 1.91
CA ALA A 79 -9.64 -1.69 1.25
C ALA A 79 -9.24 -1.56 -0.23
N GLY A 80 -9.81 -0.58 -0.96
CA GLY A 80 -9.45 -0.33 -2.34
C GLY A 80 -8.03 0.25 -2.49
N ALA A 81 -7.64 1.16 -1.60
CA ALA A 81 -6.27 1.70 -1.56
C ALA A 81 -5.25 0.60 -1.24
N PHE A 82 -5.56 -0.28 -0.28
CA PHE A 82 -4.74 -1.45 0.05
C PHE A 82 -4.59 -2.37 -1.16
N ALA A 83 -5.70 -2.73 -1.81
CA ALA A 83 -5.67 -3.66 -2.93
C ALA A 83 -4.81 -3.13 -4.09
N LEU A 84 -4.93 -1.83 -4.40
CA LEU A 84 -4.14 -1.20 -5.46
C LEU A 84 -2.64 -1.19 -5.09
N ASP A 85 -2.31 -0.78 -3.88
CA ASP A 85 -0.93 -0.69 -3.41
C ASP A 85 -0.27 -2.07 -3.26
N PHE A 86 -1.00 -3.06 -2.73
CA PHE A 86 -0.55 -4.44 -2.62
C PHE A 86 -0.33 -5.05 -4.02
N PHE A 87 -1.21 -4.77 -4.98
CA PHE A 87 -1.01 -5.19 -6.37
C PHE A 87 0.25 -4.58 -6.98
N MET A 88 0.52 -3.29 -6.76
CA MET A 88 1.76 -2.64 -7.19
C MET A 88 2.99 -3.29 -6.55
N TYR A 89 2.92 -3.62 -5.25
CA TYR A 89 3.99 -4.32 -4.56
C TYR A 89 4.23 -5.73 -5.12
N LEU A 90 3.18 -6.50 -5.43
CA LEU A 90 3.31 -7.79 -6.12
C LEU A 90 4.01 -7.64 -7.48
N LEU A 91 3.68 -6.61 -8.26
CA LEU A 91 4.38 -6.32 -9.51
C LEU A 91 5.86 -6.05 -9.27
N TYR A 92 6.22 -5.31 -8.21
CA TYR A 92 7.63 -5.08 -7.88
C TYR A 92 8.37 -6.35 -7.47
N VAL A 93 7.76 -7.20 -6.64
CA VAL A 93 8.35 -8.49 -6.25
C VAL A 93 8.51 -9.39 -7.47
N PHE A 94 7.53 -9.40 -8.38
CA PHE A 94 7.59 -10.17 -9.62
C PHE A 94 8.71 -9.68 -10.55
N LEU A 95 8.84 -8.35 -10.73
CA LEU A 95 9.94 -7.77 -11.51
C LEU A 95 11.30 -8.08 -10.88
N PHE A 96 11.39 -7.96 -9.56
CA PHE A 96 12.60 -8.31 -8.81
C PHE A 96 12.99 -9.78 -9.02
N TYR A 97 12.02 -10.70 -8.97
CA TYR A 97 12.24 -12.12 -9.25
C TYR A 97 12.79 -12.37 -10.66
N ILE A 98 12.22 -11.73 -11.68
CA ILE A 98 12.73 -11.85 -13.06
C ILE A 98 14.18 -11.35 -13.15
N ILE A 99 14.49 -10.21 -12.53
CA ILE A 99 15.83 -9.62 -12.56
C ILE A 99 16.84 -10.54 -11.86
N SER A 100 16.49 -11.05 -10.67
CA SER A 100 17.34 -11.98 -9.93
C SER A 100 17.57 -13.29 -10.68
N PHE A 101 16.61 -13.75 -11.49
CA PHE A 101 16.74 -14.96 -12.29
C PHE A 101 17.63 -14.76 -13.54
N ILE A 102 17.58 -13.59 -14.18
CA ILE A 102 18.38 -13.26 -15.36
C ILE A 102 19.83 -12.89 -14.99
N GLY A 103 20.06 -12.38 -13.78
CA GLY A 103 21.38 -11.98 -13.29
C GLY A 103 22.29 -13.12 -12.82
N CYS A 104 21.81 -14.37 -12.84
CA CYS A 104 22.60 -15.59 -12.62
C CYS A 104 22.97 -16.25 -13.95
#